data_AF-F8WS47-F1
#
_entry.id   AF-F8WS47-F1
#
_cell.length_a   1.000
_cell.length_b   1.000
_cell.length_c   1.000
_cell.angle_alpha   90.00
_cell.angle_beta   90.00
_cell.angle_gamma   90.00
#
_symmetry.space_group_name_H-M   'P 1'
#
loop_
_entity.id
_entity.type
_entity.pdbx_description
1 polymer ?
#
loop_
_entity_poly.entity_id
_entity_poly.type
_entity_poly.pdbx_seq_one_letter_code
_entity_poly.pdbx_strand_id
1 'polypeptide(L)'
;QGSGTAYWTRGQDMVGACNQLGVDIMTGHWEFTYSAAEVLANLKQFQGEFLAQNVKVKEEALLAGAAAFNEATGHAFKPYTIKNLNGVRVAVIGQAFPYTPLANPARFIPDWTSGIQETEMQQLVNQIHHQDKPEIVVVLSHNGMDVDLKMASRVVGIDVILGGHTHDGVPQPTEVNNSGGVTLVTNAGSNGKFLGVLDFAIRDGQVQAYRYHLLPIFANLLAPDPAMQAYIDKVRAPYLAKLNEKLAVAEQLLYRRGNFNGTFDQLICNALREQQDAQIALSPGFRWGTTLLPEQPITLEAVLNQTAITYPETYVRNMKGQEIKLILEEVGDNLFNNDPYW
;
A
#
# COMPACT_ATOMS: atom_id res chain seq x y z
N GLN A 1 -5.85 -3.74 5.69
CA GLN A 1 -7.23 -3.22 5.53
C GLN A 1 -7.82 -3.70 4.20
N GLY A 2 -9.12 -3.47 3.93
CA GLY A 2 -9.76 -3.76 2.64
C GLY A 2 -10.49 -5.10 2.58
N SER A 3 -10.69 -5.75 3.73
CA SER A 3 -11.47 -6.98 3.89
C SER A 3 -12.24 -6.96 5.20
N GLY A 4 -13.31 -7.76 5.29
CA GLY A 4 -14.13 -7.85 6.50
C GLY A 4 -13.34 -8.32 7.73
N THR A 5 -12.52 -9.36 7.58
CA THR A 5 -11.71 -9.89 8.68
C THR A 5 -10.67 -8.87 9.16
N ALA A 6 -10.00 -8.16 8.25
CA ALA A 6 -9.02 -7.13 8.62
C ALA A 6 -9.69 -5.95 9.32
N TYR A 7 -10.94 -5.62 8.96
CA TYR A 7 -11.73 -4.63 9.66
C TYR A 7 -12.09 -5.09 11.08
N TRP A 8 -12.65 -6.29 11.25
CA TRP A 8 -13.11 -6.79 12.56
C TRP A 8 -11.98 -7.14 13.53
N THR A 9 -10.86 -7.64 13.03
CA THR A 9 -9.67 -8.01 13.81
C THR A 9 -8.66 -6.87 13.98
N ARG A 10 -8.98 -5.68 13.45
CA ARG A 10 -8.10 -4.50 13.51
C ARG A 10 -6.71 -4.77 12.90
N GLY A 11 -6.70 -5.55 11.80
CA GLY A 11 -5.52 -5.91 11.02
C GLY A 11 -4.69 -7.08 11.57
N GLN A 12 -5.04 -7.64 12.74
CA GLN A 12 -4.27 -8.74 13.34
C GLN A 12 -4.32 -10.04 12.54
N ASP A 13 -5.37 -10.26 11.75
CA ASP A 13 -5.44 -11.39 10.81
C ASP A 13 -4.31 -11.34 9.78
N MET A 14 -4.06 -10.16 9.23
CA MET A 14 -3.01 -9.95 8.24
C MET A 14 -1.62 -9.99 8.86
N VAL A 15 -1.44 -9.50 10.10
CA VAL A 15 -0.17 -9.65 10.81
C VAL A 15 0.18 -11.13 10.98
N GLY A 16 -0.77 -11.96 11.41
CA GLY A 16 -0.52 -13.39 11.56
C GLY A 16 -0.31 -14.10 10.21
N ALA A 17 -1.04 -13.71 9.16
CA ALA A 17 -0.81 -14.22 7.82
C ALA A 17 0.60 -13.84 7.29
N CYS A 18 1.04 -12.59 7.48
CA CYS A 18 2.38 -12.15 7.08
C CYS A 18 3.49 -12.90 7.84
N ASN A 19 3.29 -13.17 9.13
CA ASN A 19 4.23 -13.97 9.92
C ASN A 19 4.34 -15.41 9.39
N GLN A 20 3.20 -16.05 9.07
CA GLN A 20 3.18 -17.41 8.50
C GLN A 20 3.79 -17.46 7.09
N LEU A 21 3.58 -16.41 6.29
CA LEU A 21 4.15 -16.29 4.95
C LEU A 21 5.68 -16.05 5.00
N GLY A 22 6.19 -15.56 6.13
CA GLY A 22 7.60 -15.20 6.29
C GLY A 22 7.95 -13.85 5.66
N VAL A 23 7.07 -12.84 5.79
CA VAL A 23 7.37 -11.49 5.29
C VAL A 23 8.50 -10.86 6.11
N ASP A 24 9.65 -10.65 5.48
CA ASP A 24 10.84 -10.08 6.14
C ASP A 24 10.73 -8.58 6.43
N ILE A 25 10.21 -7.81 5.48
CA ILE A 25 10.18 -6.35 5.52
C ILE A 25 8.89 -5.84 4.89
N MET A 26 8.26 -4.83 5.51
CA MET A 26 7.13 -4.11 4.93
C MET A 26 7.23 -2.59 5.19
N THR A 27 6.45 -1.81 4.44
CA THR A 27 6.21 -0.39 4.69
C THR A 27 4.70 -0.10 4.72
N GLY A 28 4.29 1.14 5.00
CA GLY A 28 2.90 1.46 5.35
C GLY A 28 2.16 2.41 4.43
N HIS A 29 0.85 2.25 4.39
CA HIS A 29 -0.11 3.22 3.86
C HIS A 29 -1.46 3.08 4.56
N TRP A 30 -2.25 2.09 4.15
CA TRP A 30 -3.58 1.84 4.71
C TRP A 30 -3.52 1.33 6.15
N GLU A 31 -2.36 0.82 6.59
CA GLU A 31 -2.07 0.49 7.99
C GLU A 31 -2.31 1.68 8.91
N PHE A 32 -2.04 2.91 8.45
CA PHE A 32 -2.22 4.14 9.23
C PHE A 32 -3.67 4.63 9.34
N THR A 33 -4.63 3.87 8.82
CA THR A 33 -6.05 4.08 9.09
C THR A 33 -6.54 3.34 10.33
N TYR A 34 -5.71 2.45 10.89
CA TYR A 34 -5.80 2.08 12.29
C TYR A 34 -5.16 3.19 13.13
N SER A 35 -5.57 3.32 14.39
CA SER A 35 -4.96 4.31 15.28
C SER A 35 -3.46 4.04 15.47
N ALA A 36 -2.66 5.07 15.75
CA ALA A 36 -1.23 4.92 16.01
C ALA A 36 -0.93 3.83 17.07
N ALA A 37 -1.76 3.74 18.12
CA ALA A 37 -1.65 2.70 19.14
C ALA A 37 -1.87 1.29 18.58
N GLU A 38 -2.86 1.11 17.70
CA GLU A 38 -3.13 -0.18 17.03
C GLU A 38 -2.01 -0.54 16.06
N VAL A 39 -1.50 0.42 15.28
CA VAL A 39 -0.34 0.21 14.40
C VAL A 39 0.85 -0.29 15.22
N LEU A 40 1.21 0.41 16.30
CA LEU A 40 2.31 0.00 17.17
C LEU A 40 2.08 -1.37 17.84
N ALA A 41 0.84 -1.68 18.24
CA ALA A 41 0.50 -2.98 18.82
C ALA A 41 0.58 -4.13 17.80
N ASN A 42 0.19 -3.87 16.55
CA ASN A 42 0.31 -4.81 15.45
C ASN A 42 1.78 -5.04 15.08
N LEU A 43 2.58 -3.98 15.02
CA LEU A 43 4.02 -4.07 14.73
C LEU A 43 4.80 -4.83 15.81
N LYS A 44 4.39 -4.76 17.08
CA LYS A 44 4.97 -5.59 18.15
C LYS A 44 4.73 -7.10 17.95
N GLN A 45 3.69 -7.47 17.20
CA GLN A 45 3.35 -8.87 16.90
C GLN A 45 3.88 -9.32 15.54
N PHE A 46 4.28 -8.38 14.68
CA PHE A 46 4.90 -8.68 13.41
C PHE A 46 6.33 -9.18 13.60
N GLN A 47 6.68 -10.29 12.96
CA GLN A 47 7.99 -10.94 13.10
C GLN A 47 9.04 -10.34 12.14
N GLY A 48 8.60 -9.66 11.08
CA GLY A 48 9.48 -8.92 10.18
C GLY A 48 9.79 -7.51 10.67
N GLU A 49 10.44 -6.72 9.81
CA GLU A 49 10.77 -5.31 10.07
C GLU A 49 9.80 -4.37 9.34
N PHE A 50 9.25 -3.39 10.05
CA PHE A 50 8.52 -2.29 9.44
C PHE A 50 9.46 -1.10 9.24
N LEU A 51 9.62 -0.67 7.99
CA LEU A 51 10.54 0.40 7.62
C LEU A 51 9.78 1.59 7.01
N ALA A 52 10.13 2.80 7.46
CA ALA A 52 9.61 4.04 6.88
C ALA A 52 10.53 5.22 7.22
N GLN A 53 11.32 5.68 6.25
CA GLN A 53 12.22 6.82 6.40
C GLN A 53 11.48 8.15 6.40
N ASN A 54 10.34 8.23 5.71
CA ASN A 54 9.60 9.46 5.51
C ASN A 54 8.49 9.69 6.53
N VAL A 55 8.34 8.84 7.55
CA VAL A 55 7.34 9.06 8.62
C VAL A 55 8.03 9.65 9.84
N LYS A 56 7.67 10.90 10.16
CA LYS A 56 8.26 11.65 11.27
C LYS A 56 7.22 11.87 12.37
N VAL A 57 7.70 11.99 13.61
CA VAL A 57 6.90 12.47 14.73
C VAL A 57 6.97 14.00 14.73
N LYS A 58 5.83 14.67 14.87
CA LYS A 58 5.74 16.13 14.97
C LYS A 58 6.56 16.64 16.15
N GLU A 59 7.17 17.81 15.99
CA GLU A 59 8.02 18.41 17.03
C GLU A 59 7.25 18.64 18.34
N GLU A 60 6.00 19.11 18.26
CA GLU A 60 5.16 19.33 19.45
C GLU A 60 4.85 18.03 20.17
N ALA A 61 4.66 16.93 19.41
CA ALA A 61 4.42 15.62 19.98
C ALA A 61 5.69 15.05 20.63
N LEU A 62 6.86 15.23 20.01
CA LEU A 62 8.16 14.88 20.61
C LEU A 62 8.39 15.63 21.94
N LEU A 63 8.13 16.95 21.96
CA LEU A 63 8.21 17.76 23.17
C LEU A 63 7.22 17.33 24.25
N ALA A 64 6.08 16.76 23.86
CA ALA A 64 5.08 16.16 24.74
C ALA A 64 5.41 14.71 25.16
N GLY A 65 6.55 14.15 24.74
CA GLY A 65 7.00 12.82 25.10
C GLY A 65 6.43 11.68 24.23
N ALA A 66 5.97 11.99 23.00
CA ALA A 66 5.57 10.96 22.05
C ALA A 66 6.77 10.07 21.67
N ALA A 67 6.53 8.77 21.56
CA ALA A 67 7.57 7.82 21.21
C ALA A 67 8.01 7.99 19.75
N ALA A 68 9.32 7.96 19.53
CA ALA A 68 9.95 7.93 18.23
C ALA A 68 10.98 6.80 18.17
N PHE A 69 11.26 6.31 16.97
CA PHE A 69 12.40 5.42 16.75
C PHE A 69 13.72 6.15 17.00
N ASN A 70 13.79 7.42 16.56
CA ASN A 70 14.95 8.28 16.81
C ASN A 70 14.49 9.73 16.98
N GLU A 71 14.52 10.22 18.23
CA GLU A 71 14.10 11.58 18.59
C GLU A 71 14.94 12.66 17.90
N ALA A 72 16.26 12.47 17.79
CA ALA A 72 17.17 13.46 17.20
C ALA A 72 16.90 13.74 15.72
N THR A 73 16.36 12.76 15.01
CA THR A 73 16.02 12.85 13.58
C THR A 73 14.51 12.87 13.32
N GLY A 74 13.72 12.82 14.39
CA GLY A 74 12.25 12.78 14.38
C GLY A 74 11.64 11.53 13.76
N HIS A 75 12.41 10.48 13.43
CA HIS A 75 11.85 9.30 12.76
C HIS A 75 10.90 8.52 13.68
N ALA A 76 9.68 8.29 13.23
CA ALA A 76 8.71 7.45 13.95
C ALA A 76 9.06 5.96 13.86
N PHE A 77 9.65 5.54 12.74
CA PHE A 77 10.02 4.16 12.46
C PHE A 77 11.47 4.04 11.99
N LYS A 78 12.00 2.82 11.96
CA LYS A 78 13.34 2.53 11.45
C LYS A 78 13.39 2.89 9.95
N PRO A 79 14.36 3.70 9.47
CA PRO A 79 14.38 4.18 8.09
C PRO A 79 14.83 3.10 7.08
N TYR A 80 15.84 2.31 7.44
CA TYR A 80 16.41 1.26 6.60
C TYR A 80 17.01 0.13 7.44
N THR A 81 17.33 -1.00 6.81
CA THR A 81 18.08 -2.10 7.42
C THR A 81 19.10 -2.66 6.43
N ILE A 82 20.15 -3.32 6.91
CA ILE A 82 21.10 -4.08 6.08
C ILE A 82 20.80 -5.57 6.27
N LYS A 83 20.51 -6.28 5.18
CA LYS A 83 20.38 -7.73 5.16
C LYS A 83 21.59 -8.36 4.48
N ASN A 84 22.05 -9.49 5.01
CA ASN A 84 23.03 -10.34 4.33
C ASN A 84 22.28 -11.48 3.64
N LEU A 85 22.17 -11.42 2.31
CA LEU A 85 21.49 -12.42 1.49
C LEU A 85 22.52 -13.18 0.69
N ASN A 86 22.76 -14.46 1.04
CA ASN A 86 23.76 -15.30 0.36
C ASN A 86 25.17 -14.68 0.29
N GLY A 87 25.58 -13.95 1.33
CA GLY A 87 26.88 -13.27 1.40
C GLY A 87 26.92 -11.89 0.74
N VAL A 88 25.80 -11.40 0.20
CA VAL A 88 25.63 -10.06 -0.36
C VAL A 88 24.99 -9.14 0.67
N ARG A 89 25.52 -7.94 0.86
CA ARG A 89 24.93 -6.93 1.74
C ARG A 89 23.96 -6.08 0.95
N VAL A 90 22.68 -6.15 1.34
CA VAL A 90 21.59 -5.41 0.71
C VAL A 90 21.05 -4.41 1.71
N ALA A 91 21.12 -3.13 1.38
CA ALA A 91 20.39 -2.10 2.12
C ALA A 91 18.94 -2.04 1.62
N VAL A 92 17.98 -2.08 2.55
CA VAL A 92 16.56 -1.91 2.23
C VAL A 92 16.05 -0.69 2.98
N ILE A 93 15.69 0.35 2.24
CA ILE A 93 15.08 1.59 2.74
C ILE A 93 13.56 1.44 2.63
N GLY A 94 12.83 1.75 3.71
CA GLY A 94 11.37 1.79 3.67
C GLY A 94 10.85 3.17 3.30
N GLN A 95 9.89 3.24 2.39
CA GLN A 95 9.26 4.49 1.95
C GLN A 95 7.74 4.33 2.01
N ALA A 96 7.13 4.87 3.06
CA ALA A 96 5.68 4.81 3.27
C ALA A 96 4.93 5.78 2.36
N PHE A 97 3.62 5.60 2.19
CA PHE A 97 2.82 6.50 1.34
C PHE A 97 2.88 7.95 1.85
N PRO A 98 3.38 8.90 1.03
CA PRO A 98 3.74 10.24 1.50
C PRO A 98 2.52 11.10 1.87
N TYR A 99 1.34 10.84 1.33
CA TYR A 99 0.17 11.70 1.53
C TYR A 99 -0.83 11.13 2.55
N THR A 100 -0.40 10.21 3.42
CA THR A 100 -1.31 9.50 4.36
C THR A 100 -2.16 10.46 5.22
N PRO A 101 -1.64 11.53 5.85
CA PRO A 101 -2.43 12.47 6.65
C PRO A 101 -3.44 13.31 5.86
N LEU A 102 -3.26 13.44 4.54
CA LEU A 102 -4.20 14.12 3.65
C LEU A 102 -5.25 13.15 3.10
N ALA A 103 -4.84 11.92 2.78
CA ALA A 103 -5.70 10.89 2.19
C ALA A 103 -6.66 10.25 3.21
N ASN A 104 -6.35 10.33 4.50
CA ASN A 104 -7.10 9.68 5.57
C ASN A 104 -7.34 10.64 6.75
N PRO A 105 -8.35 10.39 7.59
CA PRO A 105 -8.58 11.22 8.77
C PRO A 105 -7.36 11.31 9.69
N ALA A 106 -6.82 12.53 9.86
CA ALA A 106 -5.62 12.78 10.67
C ALA A 106 -5.74 12.31 12.13
N ARG A 107 -6.97 12.13 12.64
CA ARG A 107 -7.24 11.61 14.00
C ARG A 107 -6.65 10.22 14.28
N PHE A 108 -6.36 9.43 13.25
CA PHE A 108 -5.80 8.08 13.45
C PHE A 108 -4.32 8.13 13.82
N ILE A 109 -3.57 9.05 13.23
CA ILE A 109 -2.12 9.20 13.43
C ILE A 109 -1.79 10.68 13.71
N PRO A 110 -2.35 11.28 14.78
CA PRO A 110 -2.34 12.73 14.97
C PRO A 110 -0.93 13.31 15.12
N ASP A 111 0.02 12.50 15.60
CA ASP A 111 1.38 12.90 15.92
C ASP A 111 2.38 12.62 14.79
N TRP A 112 1.95 11.98 13.71
CA TRP A 112 2.83 11.60 12.61
C TRP A 112 2.61 12.47 11.38
N THR A 113 3.69 12.74 10.66
CA THR A 113 3.69 13.33 9.33
C THR A 113 4.33 12.36 8.35
N SER A 114 3.98 12.51 7.08
CA SER A 114 4.63 11.81 5.98
C SER A 114 4.75 12.77 4.80
N GLY A 115 5.72 12.52 3.92
CA GLY A 115 5.90 13.33 2.72
C GLY A 115 6.96 12.78 1.78
N ILE A 116 7.08 13.41 0.62
CA ILE A 116 8.21 13.19 -0.29
C ILE A 116 9.35 14.10 0.18
N GLN A 117 10.45 13.50 0.63
CA GLN A 117 11.62 14.23 1.12
C GLN A 117 12.85 13.86 0.29
N GLU A 118 12.91 14.33 -0.96
CA GLU A 118 13.97 13.99 -1.93
C GLU A 118 15.37 14.25 -1.38
N THR A 119 15.59 15.40 -0.73
CA THR A 119 16.87 15.75 -0.12
C THR A 119 17.27 14.79 1.00
N GLU A 120 16.35 14.44 1.90
CA GLU A 120 16.61 13.50 2.99
C GLU A 120 16.86 12.09 2.47
N MET A 121 16.09 11.65 1.46
CA MET A 121 16.33 10.36 0.81
C MET A 121 17.73 10.31 0.19
N GLN A 122 18.15 11.35 -0.54
CA GLN A 122 19.50 11.40 -1.11
C GLN A 122 20.58 11.39 -0.03
N GLN A 123 20.39 12.12 1.07
CA GLN A 123 21.32 12.11 2.20
C GLN A 123 21.43 10.72 2.84
N LEU A 124 20.30 10.04 3.01
CA LEU A 124 20.24 8.68 3.55
C LEU A 124 20.96 7.68 2.62
N VAL A 125 20.71 7.73 1.32
CA VAL A 125 21.40 6.89 0.33
C VAL A 125 22.91 7.14 0.36
N ASN A 126 23.34 8.40 0.40
CA ASN A 126 24.76 8.74 0.51
C ASN A 126 25.39 8.21 1.82
N GLN A 127 24.67 8.32 2.92
CA GLN A 127 25.11 7.79 4.22
C GLN A 127 25.30 6.28 4.16
N ILE A 128 24.33 5.55 3.62
CA ILE A 128 24.36 4.09 3.47
C ILE A 128 25.57 3.66 2.63
N HIS A 129 25.81 4.32 1.48
CA HIS A 129 26.98 4.05 0.64
C HIS A 129 28.29 4.31 1.35
N HIS A 130 28.39 5.39 2.13
CA HIS A 130 29.63 5.75 2.83
C HIS A 130 29.92 4.85 4.05
N GLN A 131 28.91 4.60 4.88
CA GLN A 131 29.04 3.93 6.17
C GLN A 131 28.91 2.42 6.03
N ASP A 132 27.83 1.97 5.41
CA ASP A 132 27.49 0.55 5.32
C ASP A 132 28.15 -0.11 4.13
N LYS A 133 28.32 0.59 3.00
CA LYS A 133 28.92 0.05 1.76
C LYS A 133 28.22 -1.25 1.31
N PRO A 134 26.89 -1.25 1.12
CA PRO A 134 26.20 -2.42 0.58
C PRO A 134 26.53 -2.59 -0.91
N GLU A 135 26.38 -3.82 -1.43
CA GLU A 135 26.45 -4.08 -2.87
C GLU A 135 25.17 -3.67 -3.62
N ILE A 136 24.02 -3.59 -2.91
CA ILE A 136 22.73 -3.18 -3.48
C ILE A 136 21.97 -2.27 -2.49
N VAL A 137 21.37 -1.20 -2.99
CA VAL A 137 20.39 -0.34 -2.30
C VAL A 137 19.01 -0.51 -2.93
N VAL A 138 18.08 -1.02 -2.13
CA VAL A 138 16.67 -1.23 -2.45
C VAL A 138 15.83 -0.19 -1.73
N VAL A 139 14.88 0.43 -2.43
CA VAL A 139 13.77 1.16 -1.80
C VAL A 139 12.50 0.31 -1.88
N LEU A 140 11.97 -0.12 -0.74
CA LEU A 140 10.64 -0.71 -0.63
C LEU A 140 9.62 0.42 -0.48
N SER A 141 8.96 0.76 -1.57
CA SER A 141 8.16 1.97 -1.70
C SER A 141 6.66 1.71 -1.71
N HIS A 142 5.93 2.66 -1.15
CA HIS A 142 4.49 2.80 -1.30
C HIS A 142 4.11 4.19 -1.82
N ASN A 143 5.00 4.88 -2.53
CA ASN A 143 4.68 6.18 -3.14
C ASN A 143 3.63 6.04 -4.26
N GLY A 144 3.84 5.05 -5.13
CA GLY A 144 3.10 4.89 -6.39
C GLY A 144 4.02 5.00 -7.60
N MET A 145 3.69 4.28 -8.68
CA MET A 145 4.59 4.07 -9.82
C MET A 145 5.16 5.37 -10.39
N ASP A 146 4.33 6.37 -10.71
CA ASP A 146 4.81 7.61 -11.34
C ASP A 146 5.70 8.43 -10.40
N VAL A 147 5.40 8.42 -9.10
CA VAL A 147 6.21 9.06 -8.05
C VAL A 147 7.55 8.34 -7.92
N ASP A 148 7.55 7.01 -7.94
CA ASP A 148 8.77 6.20 -7.86
C ASP A 148 9.65 6.35 -9.10
N LEU A 149 9.05 6.43 -10.30
CA LEU A 149 9.78 6.75 -11.54
C LEU A 149 10.42 8.14 -11.47
N LYS A 150 9.69 9.14 -10.95
CA LYS A 150 10.25 10.47 -10.75
C LYS A 150 11.38 10.43 -9.71
N MET A 151 11.20 9.75 -8.59
CA MET A 151 12.24 9.60 -7.55
C MET A 151 13.50 8.91 -8.10
N ALA A 152 13.35 7.84 -8.89
CA ALA A 152 14.45 7.15 -9.55
C ALA A 152 15.26 8.05 -10.51
N SER A 153 14.62 9.04 -11.13
CA SER A 153 15.32 9.99 -12.01
C SER A 153 16.11 11.08 -11.23
N ARG A 154 15.85 11.21 -9.93
CA ARG A 154 16.32 12.34 -9.10
C ARG A 154 17.28 11.92 -8.01
N VAL A 155 17.01 10.79 -7.36
CA VAL A 155 17.83 10.23 -6.28
C VAL A 155 18.83 9.24 -6.86
N VAL A 156 20.10 9.55 -6.71
CA VAL A 156 21.23 8.77 -7.22
C VAL A 156 21.70 7.76 -6.19
N GLY A 157 22.08 6.57 -6.66
CA GLY A 157 22.64 5.49 -5.83
C GLY A 157 21.60 4.47 -5.33
N ILE A 158 20.38 4.50 -5.88
CA ILE A 158 19.37 3.44 -5.69
C ILE A 158 19.48 2.48 -6.87
N ASP A 159 19.62 1.18 -6.61
CA ASP A 159 19.66 0.16 -7.65
C ASP A 159 18.26 -0.28 -8.07
N VAL A 160 17.34 -0.41 -7.10
CA VAL A 160 15.97 -0.84 -7.37
C VAL A 160 14.95 -0.21 -6.42
N ILE A 161 13.79 0.14 -6.98
CA ILE A 161 12.57 0.50 -6.26
C ILE A 161 11.53 -0.60 -6.49
N LEU A 162 11.11 -1.22 -5.39
CA LEU A 162 10.00 -2.17 -5.34
C LEU A 162 8.78 -1.44 -4.82
N GLY A 163 7.91 -0.98 -5.72
CA GLY A 163 6.81 -0.08 -5.41
C GLY A 163 5.47 -0.76 -5.11
N GLY A 164 4.52 0.07 -4.70
CA GLY A 164 3.16 -0.30 -4.33
C GLY A 164 2.17 0.81 -4.69
N HIS A 165 1.08 0.95 -3.91
CA HIS A 165 0.05 2.01 -4.01
C HIS A 165 -0.80 2.05 -5.30
N THR A 166 -0.19 2.11 -6.48
CA THR A 166 -0.90 2.27 -7.76
C THR A 166 -1.43 0.96 -8.33
N HIS A 167 -1.00 -0.18 -7.77
CA HIS A 167 -1.48 -1.54 -8.10
C HIS A 167 -1.18 -1.96 -9.55
N ASP A 168 -0.12 -1.43 -10.15
CA ASP A 168 0.33 -1.81 -11.48
C ASP A 168 0.97 -3.20 -11.44
N GLY A 169 0.55 -4.09 -12.35
CA GLY A 169 1.27 -5.33 -12.60
C GLY A 169 2.28 -5.07 -13.71
N VAL A 170 3.54 -4.83 -13.33
CA VAL A 170 4.60 -4.40 -14.25
C VAL A 170 5.36 -5.65 -14.74
N PRO A 171 5.17 -6.11 -15.99
CA PRO A 171 5.70 -7.40 -16.43
C PRO A 171 7.23 -7.48 -16.48
N GLN A 172 7.89 -6.33 -16.65
CA GLN A 172 9.34 -6.15 -16.61
C GLN A 172 9.65 -4.79 -15.95
N PRO A 173 10.70 -4.66 -15.13
CA PRO A 173 11.02 -3.40 -14.47
C PRO A 173 11.30 -2.30 -15.50
N THR A 174 10.87 -1.08 -15.18
CA THR A 174 11.23 0.10 -15.95
C THR A 174 12.64 0.53 -15.55
N GLU A 175 13.53 0.64 -16.53
CA GLU A 175 14.87 1.21 -16.33
C GLU A 175 14.81 2.73 -16.40
N VAL A 176 15.23 3.39 -15.32
CA VAL A 176 15.29 4.85 -15.23
C VAL A 176 16.75 5.28 -15.19
N ASN A 177 17.19 6.02 -16.21
CA ASN A 177 18.53 6.59 -16.26
C ASN A 177 18.59 7.88 -15.44
N ASN A 178 19.61 7.99 -14.57
CA ASN A 178 19.93 9.20 -13.81
C ASN A 178 21.45 9.46 -13.85
N SER A 179 21.92 10.52 -13.18
CA SER A 179 23.32 10.94 -13.24
C SER A 179 24.31 9.98 -12.58
N GLY A 180 23.87 8.97 -11.82
CA GLY A 180 24.74 7.94 -11.26
C GLY A 180 24.44 6.53 -11.72
N GLY A 181 23.66 6.35 -12.80
CA GLY A 181 23.45 5.06 -13.44
C GLY A 181 21.98 4.77 -13.74
N VAL A 182 21.60 3.51 -13.59
CA VAL A 182 20.25 3.01 -13.86
C VAL A 182 19.62 2.54 -12.56
N THR A 183 18.39 2.99 -12.31
CA THR A 183 17.53 2.47 -11.24
C THR A 183 16.40 1.66 -11.86
N LEU A 184 16.16 0.44 -11.36
CA LEU A 184 15.02 -0.38 -11.76
C LEU A 184 13.78 0.00 -10.96
N VAL A 185 12.62 0.14 -11.59
CA VAL A 185 11.35 0.43 -10.90
C VAL A 185 10.29 -0.59 -11.31
N THR A 186 9.65 -1.25 -10.35
CA THR A 186 8.60 -2.24 -10.63
C THR A 186 7.54 -2.33 -9.53
N ASN A 187 6.34 -2.77 -9.91
CA ASN A 187 5.21 -3.07 -9.03
C ASN A 187 4.66 -4.48 -9.33
N ALA A 188 4.26 -5.21 -8.28
CA ALA A 188 3.73 -6.57 -8.39
C ALA A 188 2.19 -6.67 -8.37
N GLY A 189 1.50 -5.62 -8.83
CA GLY A 189 0.03 -5.59 -8.86
C GLY A 189 -0.61 -5.43 -7.48
N SER A 190 -1.71 -6.14 -7.24
CA SER A 190 -2.47 -6.10 -5.99
C SER A 190 -3.17 -7.43 -5.70
N ASN A 191 -3.72 -7.55 -4.48
CA ASN A 191 -4.55 -8.70 -4.06
C ASN A 191 -3.84 -10.07 -4.16
N GLY A 192 -2.50 -10.09 -4.09
CA GLY A 192 -1.73 -11.32 -4.26
C GLY A 192 -1.89 -11.97 -5.64
N LYS A 193 -2.26 -11.20 -6.68
CA LYS A 193 -2.40 -11.72 -8.05
C LYS A 193 -1.08 -12.09 -8.68
N PHE A 194 0.01 -11.45 -8.27
CA PHE A 194 1.35 -11.72 -8.77
C PHE A 194 2.38 -11.73 -7.65
N LEU A 195 3.46 -12.48 -7.87
CA LEU A 195 4.70 -12.43 -7.11
C LEU A 195 5.82 -11.94 -8.04
N GLY A 196 6.42 -10.79 -7.70
CA GLY A 196 7.60 -10.29 -8.39
C GLY A 196 8.86 -11.00 -7.86
N VAL A 197 9.65 -11.59 -8.75
CA VAL A 197 10.93 -12.22 -8.44
C VAL A 197 12.02 -11.52 -9.22
N LEU A 198 12.92 -10.83 -8.51
CA LEU A 198 14.05 -10.12 -9.09
C LEU A 198 15.35 -10.75 -8.60
N ASP A 199 16.04 -11.45 -9.50
CA ASP A 199 17.35 -12.05 -9.25
C ASP A 199 18.44 -11.09 -9.70
N PHE A 200 19.45 -10.84 -8.87
CA PHE A 200 20.66 -10.11 -9.24
C PHE A 200 21.86 -11.03 -9.35
N ALA A 201 22.66 -10.84 -10.39
CA ALA A 201 23.98 -11.45 -10.52
C ALA A 201 25.03 -10.45 -10.05
N ILE A 202 25.71 -10.75 -8.94
CA ILE A 202 26.72 -9.88 -8.33
C ILE A 202 28.11 -10.48 -8.53
N ARG A 203 29.06 -9.67 -8.95
CA ARG A 203 30.49 -10.00 -9.06
C ARG A 203 31.31 -8.80 -8.64
N ASP A 204 32.40 -9.04 -7.90
CA ASP A 204 33.33 -8.01 -7.43
C ASP A 204 32.63 -6.85 -6.69
N GLY A 205 31.57 -7.17 -5.94
CA GLY A 205 30.78 -6.21 -5.17
C GLY A 205 29.82 -5.34 -6.01
N GLN A 206 29.60 -5.67 -7.29
CA GLN A 206 28.77 -4.89 -8.20
C GLN A 206 27.73 -5.74 -8.93
N VAL A 207 26.57 -5.14 -9.21
CA VAL A 207 25.52 -5.74 -10.04
C VAL A 207 26.00 -5.84 -11.49
N GLN A 208 26.00 -7.05 -12.05
CA GLN A 208 26.41 -7.32 -13.43
C GLN A 208 25.21 -7.51 -14.37
N ALA A 209 24.14 -8.11 -13.84
CA ALA A 209 22.92 -8.39 -14.56
C ALA A 209 21.77 -8.61 -13.58
N TYR A 210 20.55 -8.56 -14.08
CA TYR A 210 19.36 -8.96 -13.35
C TYR A 210 18.45 -9.83 -14.22
N ARG A 211 17.56 -10.58 -13.58
CA ARG A 211 16.47 -11.31 -14.22
C ARG A 211 15.19 -11.07 -13.43
N TYR A 212 14.11 -10.77 -14.14
CA TYR A 212 12.82 -10.50 -13.52
C TYR A 212 11.71 -11.41 -14.04
N HIS A 213 10.93 -11.93 -13.10
CA HIS A 213 9.69 -12.65 -13.38
C HIS A 213 8.54 -12.07 -12.57
N LEU A 214 7.43 -11.72 -13.24
CA LEU A 214 6.16 -11.46 -12.59
C LEU A 214 5.30 -12.73 -12.68
N LEU A 215 5.28 -13.51 -11.59
CA LEU A 215 4.63 -14.81 -11.55
C LEU A 215 3.15 -14.66 -11.18
N PRO A 216 2.19 -15.03 -12.05
CA PRO A 216 0.77 -15.00 -11.70
C PRO A 216 0.44 -16.09 -10.69
N ILE A 217 -0.36 -15.75 -9.68
CA ILE A 217 -0.80 -16.67 -8.64
C ILE A 217 -2.20 -17.18 -8.98
N PHE A 218 -2.27 -18.43 -9.45
CA PHE A 218 -3.52 -19.12 -9.75
C PHE A 218 -3.82 -20.15 -8.66
N ALA A 219 -4.74 -19.83 -7.76
CA ALA A 219 -5.10 -20.70 -6.63
C ALA A 219 -5.66 -22.06 -7.04
N ASN A 220 -6.19 -22.19 -8.27
CA ASN A 220 -6.66 -23.45 -8.83
C ASN A 220 -5.54 -24.32 -9.44
N LEU A 221 -4.32 -23.79 -9.55
CA LEU A 221 -3.14 -24.51 -10.08
C LEU A 221 -2.08 -24.77 -9.01
N LEU A 222 -2.25 -24.21 -7.81
CA LEU A 222 -1.30 -24.32 -6.70
C LEU A 222 -1.99 -24.97 -5.51
N ALA A 223 -1.34 -25.96 -4.89
CA ALA A 223 -1.84 -26.53 -3.65
C ALA A 223 -1.74 -25.48 -2.52
N PRO A 224 -2.78 -25.29 -1.71
CA PRO A 224 -2.69 -24.40 -0.55
C PRO A 224 -1.70 -24.96 0.47
N ASP A 225 -0.92 -24.08 1.09
CA ASP A 225 -0.11 -24.47 2.24
C ASP A 225 -1.04 -24.87 3.41
N PRO A 226 -0.90 -26.07 3.99
CA PRO A 226 -1.81 -26.54 5.03
C PRO A 226 -1.82 -25.68 6.31
N ALA A 227 -0.68 -25.11 6.70
CA ALA A 227 -0.59 -24.29 7.90
C ALA A 227 -1.25 -22.93 7.69
N MET A 228 -1.02 -22.31 6.53
CA MET A 228 -1.69 -21.08 6.13
C MET A 228 -3.21 -21.28 6.00
N GLN A 229 -3.66 -22.38 5.38
CA GLN A 229 -5.08 -22.67 5.26
C GLN A 229 -5.74 -22.83 6.64
N ALA A 230 -5.12 -23.59 7.55
CA ALA A 230 -5.62 -23.75 8.92
C ALA A 230 -5.68 -22.41 9.68
N TYR A 231 -4.71 -21.52 9.45
CA TYR A 231 -4.73 -20.17 10.02
C TYR A 231 -5.91 -19.35 9.47
N ILE A 232 -6.08 -19.33 8.15
CA ILE A 232 -7.17 -18.62 7.47
C ILE A 232 -8.53 -19.12 7.97
N ASP A 233 -8.72 -20.44 8.03
CA ASP A 233 -9.97 -21.06 8.50
C ASP A 233 -10.27 -20.67 9.94
N LYS A 234 -9.27 -20.72 10.82
CA LYS A 234 -9.40 -20.34 12.22
C LYS A 234 -9.82 -18.89 12.39
N VAL A 235 -9.17 -17.96 11.68
CA VAL A 235 -9.47 -16.53 11.75
C VAL A 235 -10.84 -16.22 11.18
N ARG A 236 -11.24 -16.90 10.10
CA ARG A 236 -12.52 -16.65 9.42
C ARG A 236 -13.70 -17.32 10.11
N ALA A 237 -13.50 -18.41 10.84
CA ALA A 237 -14.56 -19.21 11.47
C ALA A 237 -15.63 -18.38 12.22
N PRO A 238 -15.29 -17.37 13.05
CA PRO A 238 -16.29 -16.56 13.76
C PRO A 238 -17.17 -15.70 12.83
N TYR A 239 -16.74 -15.48 11.58
CA TYR A 239 -17.35 -14.54 10.66
C TYR A 239 -17.97 -15.20 9.43
N LEU A 240 -17.79 -16.52 9.23
CA LEU A 240 -18.22 -17.22 8.02
C LEU A 240 -19.71 -17.01 7.70
N ALA A 241 -20.59 -17.02 8.72
CA ALA A 241 -22.02 -16.79 8.51
C ALA A 241 -22.30 -15.40 7.90
N LYS A 242 -21.60 -14.36 8.38
CA LYS A 242 -21.70 -12.99 7.85
C LYS A 242 -21.08 -12.91 6.46
N LEU A 243 -19.84 -13.39 6.31
CA LEU A 243 -19.09 -13.32 5.04
C LEU A 243 -19.85 -14.01 3.89
N ASN A 244 -20.50 -15.14 4.17
CA ASN A 244 -21.22 -15.95 3.19
C ASN A 244 -22.70 -15.55 3.02
N GLU A 245 -23.18 -14.51 3.71
CA GLU A 245 -24.54 -14.00 3.51
C GLU A 245 -24.70 -13.58 2.04
N LYS A 246 -25.63 -14.24 1.33
CA LYS A 246 -25.93 -13.94 -0.07
C LYS A 246 -26.95 -12.81 -0.12
N LEU A 247 -26.58 -11.71 -0.75
CA LEU A 247 -27.42 -10.51 -0.86
C LEU A 247 -28.15 -10.46 -2.20
N ALA A 248 -27.45 -10.82 -3.28
CA ALA A 248 -27.97 -10.81 -4.64
C ALA A 248 -27.13 -11.72 -5.56
N VAL A 249 -27.42 -11.69 -6.86
CA VAL A 249 -26.61 -12.32 -7.92
C VAL A 249 -26.18 -11.25 -8.91
N ALA A 250 -24.93 -11.27 -9.34
CA ALA A 250 -24.42 -10.32 -10.33
C ALA A 250 -24.97 -10.66 -11.72
N GLU A 251 -25.76 -9.78 -12.33
CA GLU A 251 -26.27 -9.98 -13.70
C GLU A 251 -25.22 -9.67 -14.78
N GLN A 252 -24.20 -8.90 -14.42
CA GLN A 252 -23.10 -8.48 -15.29
C GLN A 252 -21.77 -8.51 -14.53
N LEU A 253 -20.67 -8.29 -15.25
CA LEU A 253 -19.36 -8.12 -14.64
C LEU A 253 -19.38 -6.92 -13.68
N LEU A 254 -19.07 -7.14 -12.40
CA LEU A 254 -18.91 -6.10 -11.40
C LEU A 254 -17.44 -5.90 -11.08
N TYR A 255 -16.89 -4.73 -11.45
CA TYR A 255 -15.50 -4.37 -11.15
C TYR A 255 -15.42 -2.96 -10.55
N ARG A 256 -14.31 -2.68 -9.84
CA ARG A 256 -14.09 -1.38 -9.18
C ARG A 256 -13.06 -0.50 -9.87
N ARG A 257 -11.92 -1.06 -10.30
CA ARG A 257 -10.83 -0.26 -10.88
C ARG A 257 -11.21 0.38 -12.22
N GLY A 258 -11.00 1.69 -12.32
CA GLY A 258 -11.11 2.51 -13.52
C GLY A 258 -10.84 3.98 -13.18
N ASN A 259 -10.45 4.81 -14.15
CA ASN A 259 -10.19 6.24 -13.91
C ASN A 259 -11.49 7.06 -13.74
N PHE A 260 -12.61 6.57 -14.27
CA PHE A 260 -13.88 7.30 -14.27
C PHE A 260 -15.02 6.56 -13.60
N ASN A 261 -15.15 5.24 -13.83
CA ASN A 261 -16.21 4.43 -13.23
C ASN A 261 -15.85 2.94 -13.20
N GLY A 262 -16.49 2.21 -12.29
CA GLY A 262 -16.56 0.75 -12.26
C GLY A 262 -17.99 0.29 -11.98
N THR A 263 -18.43 -0.81 -12.58
CA THR A 263 -19.81 -1.29 -12.46
C THR A 263 -20.20 -1.68 -11.03
N PHE A 264 -19.25 -2.10 -10.18
CA PHE A 264 -19.51 -2.32 -8.76
C PHE A 264 -19.71 -0.98 -8.03
N ASP A 265 -18.90 0.02 -8.37
CA ASP A 265 -19.00 1.34 -7.76
C ASP A 265 -20.31 2.06 -8.14
N GLN A 266 -20.76 1.89 -9.38
CA GLN A 266 -22.07 2.33 -9.83
C GLN A 266 -23.21 1.69 -9.02
N LEU A 267 -23.11 0.40 -8.70
CA LEU A 267 -24.10 -0.29 -7.86
C LEU A 267 -24.14 0.33 -6.45
N ILE A 268 -22.97 0.59 -5.85
CA ILE A 268 -22.86 1.27 -4.54
C ILE A 268 -23.50 2.67 -4.62
N CYS A 269 -23.15 3.47 -5.61
CA CYS A 269 -23.70 4.82 -5.78
C CYS A 269 -25.22 4.81 -5.98
N ASN A 270 -25.76 3.85 -6.74
CA ASN A 270 -27.20 3.70 -6.92
C ASN A 270 -27.90 3.37 -5.60
N ALA A 271 -27.36 2.41 -4.85
CA ALA A 271 -27.89 2.04 -3.54
C ALA A 271 -27.85 3.23 -2.55
N LEU A 272 -26.74 3.99 -2.54
CA LEU A 272 -26.64 5.20 -1.72
C LEU A 272 -27.69 6.25 -2.09
N ARG A 273 -27.91 6.50 -3.39
CA ARG A 273 -28.92 7.45 -3.84
C ARG A 273 -30.33 7.05 -3.44
N GLU A 274 -30.66 5.76 -3.61
CA GLU A 274 -31.98 5.23 -3.27
C GLU A 274 -32.22 5.24 -1.75
N GLN A 275 -31.26 4.74 -0.96
CA GLN A 275 -31.41 4.61 0.50
C GLN A 275 -31.33 5.95 1.23
N GLN A 276 -30.64 6.94 0.66
CA GLN A 276 -30.44 8.25 1.28
C GLN A 276 -31.25 9.38 0.63
N ASP A 277 -32.15 9.06 -0.31
CA ASP A 277 -32.93 10.02 -1.09
C ASP A 277 -32.07 11.16 -1.66
N ALA A 278 -30.99 10.78 -2.35
CA ALA A 278 -29.99 11.71 -2.86
C ALA A 278 -29.98 11.80 -4.40
N GLN A 279 -29.83 13.01 -4.92
CA GLN A 279 -29.75 13.26 -6.36
C GLN A 279 -28.42 12.76 -6.96
N ILE A 280 -27.33 12.85 -6.20
CA ILE A 280 -25.96 12.48 -6.58
C ILE A 280 -25.34 11.72 -5.41
N ALA A 281 -24.61 10.64 -5.71
CA ALA A 281 -23.73 9.97 -4.76
C ALA A 281 -22.28 10.05 -5.27
N LEU A 282 -21.35 10.25 -4.35
CA LEU A 282 -19.91 10.26 -4.61
C LEU A 282 -19.31 9.08 -3.86
N SER A 283 -18.63 8.19 -4.58
CA SER A 283 -17.89 7.07 -4.00
C SER A 283 -16.40 7.33 -4.18
N PRO A 284 -15.55 6.95 -3.19
CA PRO A 284 -14.12 7.10 -3.33
C PRO A 284 -13.55 6.14 -4.38
N GLY A 285 -12.72 6.67 -5.28
CA GLY A 285 -12.03 5.94 -6.36
C GLY A 285 -10.89 5.05 -5.88
N PHE A 286 -11.12 4.22 -4.85
CA PHE A 286 -10.12 3.29 -4.33
C PHE A 286 -9.70 2.25 -5.38
N ARG A 287 -8.40 1.95 -5.41
CA ARG A 287 -7.82 0.94 -6.31
C ARG A 287 -7.95 -0.50 -5.80
N TRP A 288 -8.13 -0.69 -4.49
CA TRP A 288 -8.40 -2.01 -3.92
C TRP A 288 -9.87 -2.38 -4.10
N GLY A 289 -10.12 -3.67 -4.25
CA GLY A 289 -11.43 -4.20 -4.62
C GLY A 289 -11.30 -5.58 -5.25
N THR A 290 -12.41 -6.30 -5.34
CA THR A 290 -12.51 -7.56 -6.08
C THR A 290 -13.44 -7.42 -7.28
N THR A 291 -13.50 -8.44 -8.13
CA THR A 291 -14.36 -8.50 -9.31
C THR A 291 -15.30 -9.68 -9.17
N LEU A 292 -16.57 -9.49 -9.52
CA LEU A 292 -17.54 -10.57 -9.67
C LEU A 292 -17.88 -10.77 -11.14
N LEU A 293 -17.85 -12.01 -11.59
CA LEU A 293 -18.35 -12.41 -12.90
C LEU A 293 -19.89 -12.45 -12.89
N PRO A 294 -20.53 -12.38 -14.07
CA PRO A 294 -21.95 -12.69 -14.19
C PRO A 294 -22.30 -14.02 -13.50
N GLU A 295 -23.50 -14.09 -12.94
CA GLU A 295 -24.08 -15.23 -12.21
C GLU A 295 -23.40 -15.56 -10.86
N GLN A 296 -22.31 -14.88 -10.50
CA GLN A 296 -21.72 -15.05 -9.17
C GLN A 296 -22.59 -14.40 -8.09
N PRO A 297 -22.70 -15.01 -6.89
CA PRO A 297 -23.41 -14.39 -5.78
C PRO A 297 -22.68 -13.13 -5.30
N ILE A 298 -23.43 -12.06 -5.10
CA ILE A 298 -22.98 -10.90 -4.35
C ILE A 298 -23.16 -11.21 -2.87
N THR A 299 -22.07 -11.55 -2.20
CA THR A 299 -22.08 -11.80 -0.75
C THR A 299 -21.76 -10.54 0.05
N LEU A 300 -22.02 -10.55 1.36
CA LEU A 300 -21.55 -9.47 2.23
C LEU A 300 -20.02 -9.33 2.18
N GLU A 301 -19.26 -10.43 2.06
CA GLU A 301 -17.82 -10.35 1.83
C GLU A 301 -17.47 -9.62 0.54
N ALA A 302 -18.19 -9.88 -0.55
CA ALA A 302 -17.96 -9.18 -1.81
C ALA A 302 -18.20 -7.68 -1.69
N VAL A 303 -19.19 -7.24 -0.88
CA VAL A 303 -19.43 -5.82 -0.57
C VAL A 303 -18.30 -5.26 0.31
N LEU A 304 -17.93 -5.97 1.39
CA LEU A 304 -16.86 -5.55 2.30
C LEU A 304 -15.51 -5.43 1.60
N ASN A 305 -15.21 -6.28 0.62
CA ASN A 305 -14.02 -6.17 -0.21
C ASN A 305 -13.96 -4.86 -1.03
N GLN A 306 -15.05 -4.09 -1.10
CA GLN A 306 -15.12 -2.80 -1.76
C GLN A 306 -15.24 -1.63 -0.75
N THR A 307 -15.70 -1.88 0.47
CA THR A 307 -16.13 -0.82 1.41
C THR A 307 -15.56 -0.93 2.83
N ALA A 308 -14.81 -1.99 3.16
CA ALA A 308 -14.28 -2.23 4.51
C ALA A 308 -13.09 -1.33 4.87
N ILE A 309 -13.37 -0.05 5.06
CA ILE A 309 -12.50 0.95 5.67
C ILE A 309 -12.80 1.11 7.16
N THR A 310 -11.87 1.70 7.92
CA THR A 310 -12.01 1.91 9.38
C THR A 310 -12.92 3.10 9.74
N TYR A 311 -13.39 3.84 8.74
CA TYR A 311 -14.30 4.98 8.83
C TYR A 311 -15.39 4.89 7.75
N PRO A 312 -16.25 3.85 7.77
CA PRO A 312 -17.19 3.55 6.70
C PRO A 312 -18.45 4.43 6.74
N GLU A 313 -18.50 5.45 7.61
CA GLU A 313 -19.64 6.32 7.77
C GLU A 313 -20.02 7.00 6.43
N THR A 314 -21.30 6.94 6.10
CA THR A 314 -21.88 7.61 4.93
C THR A 314 -22.56 8.90 5.36
N TYR A 315 -22.32 9.97 4.63
CA TYR A 315 -22.86 11.30 4.94
C TYR A 315 -23.75 11.82 3.81
N VAL A 316 -24.86 12.45 4.18
CA VAL A 316 -25.78 13.12 3.26
C VAL A 316 -25.79 14.60 3.59
N ARG A 317 -25.57 15.45 2.59
CA ARG A 317 -25.64 16.91 2.75
C ARG A 317 -26.07 17.59 1.46
N ASN A 318 -26.72 18.75 1.61
CA ASN A 318 -26.96 19.64 0.48
C ASN A 318 -25.63 20.27 0.04
N MET A 319 -25.38 20.28 -1.27
CA MET A 319 -24.22 20.92 -1.89
C MET A 319 -24.70 21.77 -3.07
N LYS A 320 -24.13 22.97 -3.22
CA LYS A 320 -24.33 23.79 -4.42
C LYS A 320 -23.68 23.10 -5.61
N GLY A 321 -24.27 23.22 -6.80
CA GLY A 321 -23.66 22.68 -8.03
C GLY A 321 -22.22 23.19 -8.28
N GLN A 322 -21.92 24.42 -7.85
CA GLN A 322 -20.56 24.96 -7.90
C GLN A 322 -19.57 24.20 -7.01
N GLU A 323 -19.99 23.74 -5.82
CA GLU A 323 -19.13 22.94 -4.93
C GLU A 323 -18.83 21.57 -5.56
N ILE A 324 -19.84 20.95 -6.17
CA ILE A 324 -19.67 19.68 -6.90
C ILE A 324 -18.67 19.87 -8.05
N LYS A 325 -18.81 20.95 -8.83
CA LYS A 325 -17.88 21.28 -9.90
C LYS A 325 -16.45 21.41 -9.37
N LEU A 326 -16.24 22.20 -8.32
CA LEU A 326 -14.92 22.43 -7.75
C LEU A 326 -14.26 21.13 -7.26
N ILE A 327 -15.02 20.25 -6.60
CA ILE A 327 -14.52 18.93 -6.17
C ILE A 327 -14.04 18.11 -7.37
N LEU A 328 -14.81 18.09 -8.47
CA LEU A 328 -14.44 17.33 -9.66
C LEU A 328 -13.22 17.92 -10.38
N GLU A 329 -13.10 19.25 -10.44
CA GLU A 329 -11.93 19.93 -11.01
C GLU A 329 -10.68 19.65 -10.16
N GLU A 330 -10.77 19.71 -8.83
CA GLU A 330 -9.65 19.42 -7.93
C GLU A 330 -9.17 17.97 -8.06
N VAL A 331 -10.10 17.01 -8.19
CA VAL A 331 -9.77 15.60 -8.48
C VAL A 331 -9.09 15.48 -9.85
N GLY A 332 -9.57 16.21 -10.86
CA GLY A 332 -8.98 16.22 -12.20
C GLY A 332 -7.56 16.78 -12.21
N ASP A 333 -7.33 17.91 -11.54
CA ASP A 333 -6.03 18.57 -11.42
C ASP A 333 -4.99 17.69 -10.71
N ASN A 334 -5.43 16.87 -9.75
CA ASN A 334 -4.57 15.89 -9.08
C ASN A 334 -4.31 14.66 -9.96
N LEU A 335 -5.36 14.04 -10.50
CA LEU A 335 -5.25 12.79 -11.26
C LEU A 335 -4.50 12.93 -12.58
N PHE A 336 -4.64 14.09 -13.24
CA PHE A 336 -4.05 14.36 -14.56
C PHE A 336 -2.89 15.36 -14.49
N ASN A 337 -2.30 15.55 -13.31
CA ASN A 337 -1.13 16.40 -13.20
C ASN A 337 0.04 15.83 -13.99
N ASN A 338 0.76 16.69 -14.71
CA ASN A 338 1.95 16.28 -15.46
C ASN A 338 3.16 16.06 -14.54
N ASP A 339 3.13 16.60 -13.33
CA ASP A 339 4.15 16.38 -12.32
C ASP A 339 3.69 15.32 -11.29
N PRO A 340 4.31 14.13 -11.25
CA PRO A 340 4.03 13.11 -10.25
C PRO A 340 4.28 13.49 -8.79
N TYR A 341 4.97 14.60 -8.49
CA TYR A 341 5.17 15.08 -7.11
C TYR A 341 4.14 16.11 -6.67
N TRP A 342 3.23 16.52 -7.56
CA TRP A 342 2.12 17.39 -7.23
C TRP A 342 1.20 16.74 -6.20
#